data_AF-A0A0M3AUM2-F1
#
_entry.id   AF-A0A0M3AUM2-F1
#
_cell.length_a   1.000
_cell.length_b   1.000
_cell.length_c   1.000
_cell.angle_alpha   90.00
_cell.angle_beta   90.00
_cell.angle_gamma   90.00
#
_symmetry.space_group_name_H-M   'P 1'
#
loop_
_entity.id
_entity.type
_entity.pdbx_description
1 polymer ?
#
loop_
_entity_poly.entity_id
_entity_poly.type
_entity_poly.pdbx_seq_one_letter_code
_entity_poly.pdbx_strand_id
1 'polypeptide(L)'
;MAGNSKAAKSAAETTNLTDPTPPTGPDEALIVDPVDQRDPTPVIESLPTAIDTRTPVDLRARVKVVDADSGEPIEKVIAADVAAGQVTRFAVENGNLVRKNDRFVTITEDRSIRFEWAEGVPAE
;
A
#
# COMPACT_ATOMS: atom_id res chain seq x y z
N MET A 1 2.41 27.39 49.06
CA MET A 1 3.65 27.47 49.85
C MET A 1 4.42 26.19 49.56
N ALA A 2 5.60 26.31 48.94
CA ALA A 2 6.89 26.19 49.64
C ALA A 2 6.98 24.83 50.36
N GLY A 3 7.90 23.94 50.06
CA GLY A 3 9.17 24.06 49.37
C GLY A 3 10.10 23.01 49.94
N ASN A 4 11.19 22.77 49.21
CA ASN A 4 12.53 22.45 49.70
C ASN A 4 12.67 21.36 50.76
N SER A 5 13.48 20.33 50.50
CA SER A 5 14.90 20.28 50.92
C SER A 5 15.27 18.78 50.92
N LYS A 6 16.48 18.27 50.74
CA LYS A 6 17.82 18.81 50.50
C LYS A 6 18.79 17.61 50.56
N ALA A 7 19.60 17.49 49.52
CA ALA A 7 21.04 17.19 49.48
C ALA A 7 21.70 15.98 50.18
N ALA A 8 22.75 15.54 49.46
CA ALA A 8 24.08 15.12 49.93
C ALA A 8 24.22 13.61 50.25
N LYS A 9 25.35 12.92 50.03
CA LYS A 9 26.69 13.22 49.45
C LYS A 9 27.45 11.88 49.46
N SER A 10 28.37 11.68 48.50
CA SER A 10 29.63 10.92 48.65
C SER A 10 29.53 9.42 48.99
N ALA A 11 30.48 8.55 48.72
CA ALA A 11 31.71 8.45 47.94
C ALA A 11 32.15 6.99 48.14
N ALA A 12 32.85 6.40 47.17
CA ALA A 12 34.01 5.53 47.37
C ALA A 12 34.20 4.63 46.14
N GLU A 13 35.27 4.94 45.44
CA GLU A 13 36.05 4.05 44.59
C GLU A 13 36.80 3.00 45.47
N THR A 14 37.53 2.08 44.82
CA THR A 14 38.64 1.26 45.38
C THR A 14 38.33 -0.22 45.73
N THR A 15 38.52 -1.06 44.70
CA THR A 15 39.54 -2.15 44.66
C THR A 15 39.08 -3.62 44.56
N ASN A 16 39.50 -4.19 43.41
CA ASN A 16 39.87 -5.57 43.08
C ASN A 16 40.11 -6.55 44.24
N LEU A 17 39.62 -7.78 44.08
CA LEU A 17 40.42 -8.98 43.80
C LEU A 17 39.48 -10.19 43.95
N THR A 18 39.31 -10.98 42.89
CA THR A 18 39.44 -12.45 42.87
C THR A 18 39.11 -12.94 41.47
N ASP A 19 40.12 -13.46 40.80
CA ASP A 19 40.06 -14.39 39.66
C ASP A 19 40.83 -15.65 40.12
N PRO A 20 40.63 -16.88 39.59
CA PRO A 20 39.64 -17.40 38.63
C PRO A 20 38.87 -18.62 39.17
N THR A 21 37.69 -18.92 38.62
CA THR A 21 37.33 -20.31 38.30
C THR A 21 36.35 -20.29 37.11
N PRO A 22 36.66 -20.92 35.98
CA PRO A 22 35.65 -21.16 34.95
C PRO A 22 34.78 -22.34 35.39
N PRO A 23 33.45 -22.21 35.53
CA PRO A 23 32.61 -23.39 35.46
C PRO A 23 32.60 -23.87 34.01
N THR A 24 33.28 -25.00 33.78
CA THR A 24 32.99 -25.92 32.70
C THR A 24 31.48 -26.12 32.63
N GLY A 25 30.90 -25.87 31.45
CA GLY A 25 29.47 -25.98 31.19
C GLY A 25 28.89 -27.35 31.57
N PRO A 26 27.56 -27.43 31.57
CA PRO A 26 27.00 -27.96 30.35
C PRO A 26 25.85 -27.10 29.82
N ASP A 27 25.84 -26.94 28.50
CA ASP A 27 24.59 -27.04 27.75
C ASP A 27 23.51 -26.01 28.10
N GLU A 28 23.80 -24.71 27.97
CA GLU A 28 22.74 -23.81 27.52
C GLU A 28 22.57 -24.07 26.03
N ALA A 29 21.73 -25.06 25.74
CA ALA A 29 21.01 -25.13 24.48
C ALA A 29 20.56 -23.70 24.16
N LEU A 30 21.15 -23.14 23.13
CA LEU A 30 20.73 -21.90 22.52
C LEU A 30 19.27 -22.12 22.11
N ILE A 31 18.33 -21.84 23.00
CA ILE A 31 16.94 -21.66 22.63
C ILE A 31 16.96 -20.33 21.89
N VAL A 32 17.38 -20.39 20.64
CA VAL A 32 17.04 -19.40 19.65
C VAL A 32 15.52 -19.45 19.65
N ASP A 33 14.90 -18.45 20.27
CA ASP A 33 13.49 -18.14 20.03
C ASP A 33 13.30 -18.30 18.52
N PRO A 34 12.45 -19.25 18.05
CA PRO A 34 12.18 -19.33 16.63
C PRO A 34 11.65 -17.95 16.27
N VAL A 35 12.43 -17.21 15.47
CA VAL A 35 11.97 -15.97 14.89
C VAL A 35 10.63 -16.35 14.28
N ASP A 36 9.57 -15.80 14.86
CA ASP A 36 8.20 -16.02 14.45
C ASP A 36 8.11 -15.41 13.06
N GLN A 37 8.57 -16.17 12.06
CA GLN A 37 8.32 -15.98 10.64
C GLN A 37 6.83 -16.23 10.48
N ARG A 38 6.02 -15.30 10.99
CA ARG A 38 4.69 -15.11 10.46
C ARG A 38 4.94 -14.73 9.02
N ASP A 39 4.78 -15.71 8.13
CA ASP A 39 4.47 -15.49 6.73
C ASP A 39 3.59 -14.23 6.67
N PRO A 40 4.06 -13.12 6.09
CA PRO A 40 3.20 -11.98 5.91
C PRO A 40 2.06 -12.47 5.05
N THR A 41 0.87 -12.59 5.64
CA THR A 41 -0.33 -12.88 4.87
C THR A 41 -0.37 -11.85 3.77
N PRO A 42 -0.36 -12.24 2.48
CA PRO A 42 -0.34 -11.27 1.40
C PRO A 42 -1.54 -10.35 1.61
N VAL A 43 -1.28 -9.06 1.79
CA VAL A 43 -2.35 -8.07 1.86
C VAL A 43 -2.96 -8.02 0.46
N ILE A 44 -4.06 -8.73 0.26
CA ILE A 44 -4.79 -8.70 -1.01
C ILE A 44 -5.45 -7.33 -1.08
N GLU A 45 -4.81 -6.39 -1.78
CA GLU A 45 -5.37 -5.08 -2.06
C GLU A 45 -6.70 -5.27 -2.80
N SER A 46 -7.78 -4.80 -2.19
CA SER A 46 -9.11 -4.88 -2.79
C SER A 46 -9.19 -3.88 -3.95
N LEU A 47 -9.84 -4.28 -5.04
CA LEU A 47 -10.09 -3.38 -6.16
C LEU A 47 -10.93 -2.17 -5.70
N PRO A 48 -10.64 -0.96 -6.20
CA PRO A 48 -11.47 0.19 -5.93
C PRO A 48 -12.88 0.00 -6.53
N THR A 49 -13.86 0.76 -6.05
CA THR A 49 -15.21 0.79 -6.65
C THR A 49 -15.38 1.91 -7.66
N ALA A 50 -14.55 2.95 -7.55
CA ALA A 50 -14.50 4.06 -8.49
C ALA A 50 -13.05 4.54 -8.69
N ILE A 51 -12.76 5.01 -9.90
CA ILE A 51 -11.50 5.70 -10.22
C ILE A 51 -11.83 7.01 -10.94
N ASP A 52 -11.09 8.07 -10.63
CA ASP A 52 -11.21 9.37 -11.30
C ASP A 52 -9.85 10.09 -11.34
N THR A 53 -9.83 11.37 -11.74
CA THR A 53 -8.59 12.15 -11.86
C THR A 53 -7.88 12.44 -10.53
N ARG A 54 -8.55 12.25 -9.40
CA ARG A 54 -8.03 12.39 -8.03
C ARG A 54 -7.45 11.10 -7.49
N THR A 55 -7.78 9.95 -8.08
CA THR A 55 -7.22 8.65 -7.71
C THR A 55 -5.70 8.66 -7.99
N PRO A 56 -4.86 8.14 -7.08
CA PRO A 56 -3.42 8.06 -7.28
C PRO A 56 -3.05 7.43 -8.63
N VAL A 57 -2.03 7.98 -9.29
CA VAL A 57 -1.61 7.54 -10.63
C VAL A 57 -1.20 6.07 -10.62
N ASP A 58 -0.48 5.61 -9.61
CA ASP A 58 -0.02 4.22 -9.49
C ASP A 58 -1.21 3.25 -9.41
N LEU A 59 -2.23 3.59 -8.63
CA LEU A 59 -3.46 2.81 -8.54
C LEU A 59 -4.23 2.81 -9.87
N ARG A 60 -4.36 3.96 -10.53
CA ARG A 60 -5.03 4.04 -11.84
C ARG A 60 -4.29 3.25 -12.93
N ALA A 61 -2.96 3.24 -12.89
CA ALA A 61 -2.15 2.47 -13.84
C ALA A 61 -2.29 0.95 -13.63
N ARG A 62 -2.60 0.53 -12.40
CA ARG A 62 -2.85 -0.86 -12.01
C ARG A 62 -4.26 -1.35 -12.30
N VAL A 63 -5.21 -0.47 -12.56
CA VAL A 63 -6.62 -0.85 -12.74
C VAL A 63 -7.02 -0.77 -14.21
N LYS A 64 -7.56 -1.87 -14.71
CA LYS A 64 -8.19 -1.99 -16.02
C LYS A 64 -9.70 -1.88 -15.86
N VAL A 65 -10.33 -1.03 -16.66
CA VAL A 65 -11.79 -0.93 -16.74
C VAL A 65 -12.28 -1.82 -17.88
N VAL A 66 -13.18 -2.73 -17.56
CA VAL A 66 -13.67 -3.76 -18.48
C VAL A 66 -15.19 -3.66 -18.56
N ASP A 67 -15.73 -3.76 -19.77
CA ASP A 67 -17.17 -3.90 -19.96
C ASP A 67 -17.64 -5.23 -19.39
N ALA A 68 -18.61 -5.21 -18.46
CA ALA A 68 -19.05 -6.43 -17.80
C ALA A 68 -19.83 -7.34 -18.74
N ASP A 69 -20.49 -6.78 -19.76
CA ASP A 69 -21.30 -7.51 -20.72
C ASP A 69 -20.45 -8.17 -21.82
N SER A 70 -19.52 -7.44 -22.45
CA SER A 70 -18.66 -7.99 -23.51
C SER A 70 -17.35 -8.63 -23.00
N GLY A 71 -16.88 -8.23 -21.81
CA GLY A 71 -15.56 -8.61 -21.29
C GLY A 71 -14.39 -7.86 -21.95
N GLU A 72 -14.66 -6.86 -22.80
CA GLU A 72 -13.62 -6.10 -23.49
C GLU A 72 -13.11 -4.93 -22.63
N PRO A 73 -11.80 -4.61 -22.70
CA PRO A 73 -11.26 -3.40 -22.07
C PRO A 73 -11.91 -2.15 -22.65
N ILE A 74 -12.27 -1.22 -21.78
CA ILE A 74 -12.67 0.13 -22.18
C ILE A 74 -11.42 1.01 -22.19
N GLU A 75 -11.07 1.49 -23.37
CA GLU A 75 -9.89 2.34 -23.54
C GLU A 75 -10.17 3.82 -23.24
N LYS A 76 -9.10 4.57 -22.97
CA LYS A 76 -9.10 6.04 -22.80
C LYS A 76 -10.05 6.54 -21.70
N VAL A 77 -10.24 5.74 -20.66
CA VAL A 77 -11.08 6.05 -19.50
C VAL A 77 -10.45 7.16 -18.66
N ILE A 78 -11.28 8.13 -18.29
CA ILE A 78 -10.93 9.26 -17.43
C ILE A 78 -11.43 9.00 -16.02
N ALA A 79 -12.69 8.56 -15.91
CA ALA A 79 -13.32 8.18 -14.66
C ALA A 79 -14.26 7.00 -14.90
N ALA A 80 -14.43 6.16 -13.89
CA ALA A 80 -15.35 5.03 -13.92
C ALA A 80 -15.86 4.76 -12.51
N ASP A 81 -17.13 4.39 -12.40
CA ASP A 81 -17.78 4.04 -11.15
C ASP A 81 -18.59 2.76 -11.37
N VAL A 82 -18.15 1.67 -10.73
CA VAL A 82 -18.76 0.34 -10.85
C VAL A 82 -20.12 0.31 -10.15
N ALA A 83 -20.28 1.05 -9.06
CA ALA A 83 -21.55 1.08 -8.31
C ALA A 83 -22.62 1.90 -9.05
N ALA A 84 -22.22 3.00 -9.68
CA ALA A 84 -23.11 3.80 -10.52
C ALA A 84 -23.33 3.17 -11.90
N GLY A 85 -22.46 2.25 -12.33
CA GLY A 85 -22.49 1.69 -13.69
C GLY A 85 -22.23 2.77 -14.73
N GLN A 86 -21.24 3.64 -14.48
CA GLN A 86 -20.97 4.79 -15.34
C GLN A 86 -19.48 4.87 -15.69
N VAL A 87 -19.20 5.18 -16.95
CA VAL A 87 -17.85 5.42 -17.44
C VAL A 87 -17.77 6.74 -18.18
N THR A 88 -16.72 7.50 -17.90
CA THR A 88 -16.36 8.71 -18.65
C THR A 88 -15.04 8.49 -19.35
N ARG A 89 -15.01 8.63 -20.68
CA ARG A 89 -13.81 8.42 -21.51
C ARG A 89 -13.64 9.53 -22.54
N PHE A 90 -12.45 9.60 -23.14
CA PHE A 90 -12.26 10.46 -24.31
C PHE A 90 -12.98 9.87 -25.52
N ALA A 91 -13.61 10.74 -26.31
CA ALA A 91 -14.15 10.37 -27.61
C ALA A 91 -13.00 10.01 -28.56
N VAL A 92 -13.16 8.87 -29.25
CA VAL A 92 -12.19 8.38 -30.25
C VAL A 92 -12.92 8.19 -31.58
N GLU A 93 -12.38 8.76 -32.65
CA GLU A 93 -12.88 8.59 -34.01
C GLU A 93 -11.70 8.25 -34.94
N ASN A 94 -11.82 7.19 -35.74
CA ASN A 94 -10.73 6.72 -36.61
C ASN A 94 -9.40 6.50 -35.86
N GLY A 95 -9.46 6.01 -34.62
CA GLY A 95 -8.30 5.79 -33.75
C GLY A 95 -7.69 7.05 -33.13
N ASN A 96 -8.23 8.24 -33.41
CA ASN A 96 -7.73 9.51 -32.92
C ASN A 96 -8.65 10.12 -31.87
N LEU A 97 -8.08 10.82 -30.87
CA LEU A 97 -8.86 11.56 -29.89
C LEU A 97 -9.57 12.74 -30.55
N VAL A 98 -10.88 12.84 -30.36
CA VAL A 98 -11.69 13.91 -30.94
C VAL A 98 -11.48 15.21 -30.16
N ARG A 99 -11.33 16.33 -30.88
CA ARG A 99 -11.23 17.67 -30.31
C ARG A 99 -12.32 18.58 -30.84
N LYS A 100 -12.85 19.44 -29.97
CA LYS A 100 -13.81 20.51 -30.31
C LYS A 100 -13.44 21.76 -29.51
N ASN A 101 -13.31 22.91 -30.19
CA ASN A 101 -12.93 24.20 -29.58
C ASN A 101 -11.64 24.09 -28.74
N ASP A 102 -10.60 23.47 -29.31
CA ASP A 102 -9.29 23.26 -28.67
C ASP A 102 -9.30 22.34 -27.42
N ARG A 103 -10.40 21.64 -27.15
CA ARG A 103 -10.53 20.72 -26.01
C ARG A 103 -10.84 19.29 -26.48
N PHE A 104 -10.31 18.30 -25.78
CA PHE A 104 -10.69 16.90 -26.01
C PHE A 104 -12.15 16.69 -25.62
N VAL A 105 -12.89 16.02 -26.50
CA VAL A 105 -14.27 15.64 -26.24
C VAL A 105 -14.28 14.45 -25.29
N THR A 106 -15.16 14.51 -24.29
CA THR A 106 -15.40 13.41 -23.36
C THR A 106 -16.83 12.92 -23.51
N ILE A 107 -17.04 11.64 -23.29
CA ILE A 107 -18.34 10.98 -23.37
C ILE A 107 -18.53 10.28 -22.03
N THR A 108 -19.70 10.49 -21.43
CA THR A 108 -20.18 9.76 -20.26
C THR A 108 -21.27 8.82 -20.71
N GLU A 109 -21.13 7.55 -20.36
CA GLU A 109 -22.03 6.47 -20.79
C GLU A 109 -22.45 5.67 -19.56
N ASP A 110 -23.73 5.36 -19.45
CA ASP A 110 -24.23 4.37 -18.50
C ASP A 110 -23.96 2.97 -19.09
N ARG A 111 -23.10 2.22 -18.41
CA ARG A 111 -22.57 0.94 -18.88
C ARG A 111 -22.21 0.03 -17.71
N SER A 112 -22.60 -1.24 -17.79
CA SER A 112 -22.18 -2.25 -16.82
C SER A 112 -20.67 -2.45 -16.94
N ILE A 113 -19.92 -2.10 -15.90
CA ILE A 113 -18.46 -2.19 -15.89
C ILE A 113 -17.96 -3.00 -14.70
N ARG A 114 -16.76 -3.53 -14.82
CA ARG A 114 -16.00 -4.11 -13.72
C ARG A 114 -14.57 -3.63 -13.77
N PHE A 115 -13.93 -3.61 -12.61
CA PHE A 115 -12.49 -3.38 -12.53
C PHE A 115 -11.75 -4.70 -12.44
N GLU A 116 -10.56 -4.72 -13.03
CA GLU A 116 -9.61 -5.82 -12.96
C GLU A 116 -8.24 -5.25 -12.66
N TRP A 117 -7.41 -6.00 -11.93
CA TRP A 117 -6.00 -5.67 -11.80
C TRP A 117 -5.31 -5.92 -13.14
N ALA A 118 -4.51 -4.96 -13.60
CA ALA A 118 -3.68 -5.12 -14.78
C ALA A 118 -2.59 -6.16 -14.49
N GLU A 119 -2.52 -7.22 -15.31
CA GLU A 119 -1.48 -8.24 -15.18
C GLU A 119 -0.08 -7.61 -15.33
N GLY A 120 0.85 -8.03 -14.47
CA GLY A 120 2.26 -7.63 -14.55
C GLY A 120 2.64 -6.38 -13.75
N VAL A 121 1.72 -5.76 -13.01
CA VAL A 121 2.10 -4.73 -12.02
C VAL A 121 2.29 -5.39 -10.65
N PRO A 122 3.51 -5.45 -10.09
CA PRO A 122 3.73 -6.07 -8.79
C PRO A 122 2.98 -5.28 -7.72
N ALA A 123 2.33 -5.98 -6.78
CA ALA A 123 1.93 -5.40 -5.49
C ALA A 123 3.20 -4.90 -4.78
N GLU A 124 3.22 -3.65 -4.33
CA GLU A 124 4.34 -3.07 -3.56
C GLU A 124 4.00 -3.17 -2.08
#